data_AF-A0AAD7LUH9-F1
#
_entry.id   AF-A0AAD7LUH9-F1
#
_cell.length_a   1.000
_cell.length_b   1.000
_cell.length_c   1.000
_cell.angle_alpha   90.00
_cell.angle_beta   90.00
_cell.angle_gamma   90.00
#
_symmetry.space_group_name_H-M   'P 1'
#
loop_
_entity.id
_entity.type
_entity.pdbx_description
1 polymer ?
#
loop_
_entity_poly.entity_id
_entity_poly.type
_entity_poly.pdbx_seq_one_letter_code
_entity_poly.pdbx_strand_id
1 'polypeptide(L)' 'MGGVWQLQKLIVSYSDWGGSSRGIIAFMESHLPAFKELNPQLEVATELIRGQHPHLKGFYITVNYYDAPIKRLLLSIC' A
#
# COMPACT_ATOMS: atom_id res chain seq x y z
N MET A 1 -12.80 -11.61 22.10
CA MET A 1 -11.68 -10.63 22.04
C MET A 1 -11.88 -9.81 20.78
N GLY A 2 -12.23 -8.53 20.88
CA GLY A 2 -12.42 -7.67 19.72
C GLY A 2 -11.12 -6.98 19.35
N GLY A 3 -10.53 -7.33 18.20
CA GLY A 3 -9.38 -6.61 17.65
C GLY A 3 -9.85 -5.30 17.00
N VAL A 4 -9.15 -4.20 17.28
CA VAL A 4 -9.41 -2.91 16.62
C VAL A 4 -8.52 -2.81 15.40
N TRP A 5 -9.12 -2.62 14.23
CA TRP A 5 -8.40 -2.36 12.98
C TRP A 5 -7.60 -1.07 13.08
N GLN A 6 -6.28 -1.18 13.12
CA GLN A 6 -5.41 -0.02 13.27
C GLN A 6 -5.18 0.69 11.93
N LEU A 7 -5.10 -0.04 10.82
CA LEU A 7 -4.88 0.54 9.49
C LEU A 7 -6.19 1.12 8.94
N GLN A 8 -6.16 2.42 8.63
CA GLN A 8 -7.29 3.21 8.12
C GLN A 8 -7.22 3.42 6.61
N LYS A 9 -6.02 3.65 6.08
CA LYS A 9 -5.82 3.91 4.66
C LYS A 9 -4.55 3.27 4.15
N LEU A 10 -4.61 2.69 2.96
CA LEU A 10 -3.49 2.14 2.20
C LEU A 10 -3.40 2.84 0.85
N ILE A 11 -2.25 3.41 0.53
CA ILE A 11 -1.95 3.98 -0.79
C ILE A 11 -0.93 3.09 -1.49
N VAL A 12 -1.28 2.63 -2.69
CA VAL A 12 -0.43 1.85 -3.57
C VAL A 12 0.09 2.76 -4.69
N SER A 13 1.36 3.15 -4.60
CA SER A 13 1.99 3.96 -5.64
C SER A 13 2.67 3.08 -6.69
N TYR A 14 2.39 3.31 -7.97
CA TYR A 14 2.94 2.56 -9.10
C TYR A 14 3.44 3.48 -10.22
N SER A 15 4.34 2.99 -11.08
CA SER A 15 4.75 3.69 -12.31
C SER A 15 4.19 2.98 -13.54
N ASP A 16 3.66 3.75 -14.48
CA ASP A 16 3.22 3.29 -15.81
C ASP A 16 4.39 3.06 -16.77
N TRP A 17 5.59 3.48 -16.37
CA TRP A 17 6.81 3.41 -17.16
C TRP A 17 7.93 2.68 -16.39
N GLY A 18 8.52 1.65 -17.02
CA GLY A 18 9.62 0.86 -16.47
C GLY A 18 9.22 -0.52 -15.94
N GLY A 19 10.10 -1.51 -16.11
CA GLY A 19 9.82 -2.93 -15.80
C GLY A 19 9.63 -3.24 -14.31
N SER A 20 10.16 -2.42 -13.41
CA SER A 20 10.09 -2.60 -11.94
C SER A 20 8.67 -2.50 -11.37
N SER A 21 7.72 -1.93 -12.11
CA SER A 21 6.32 -1.81 -11.69
C SER A 21 5.41 -2.94 -12.18
N ARG A 22 5.92 -3.89 -12.98
CA ARG A 22 5.08 -5.00 -13.52
C ARG A 22 4.47 -5.85 -12.41
N GLY A 23 5.22 -6.11 -11.34
CA GLY A 23 4.73 -6.88 -10.19
C GLY A 23 3.60 -6.18 -9.45
N ILE A 24 3.72 -4.87 -9.22
CA ILE A 24 2.67 -4.11 -8.54
C ILE A 24 1.43 -3.95 -9.42
N ILE A 25 1.58 -3.75 -10.74
CA ILE A 25 0.45 -3.71 -11.69
C ILE A 25 -0.30 -5.04 -11.68
N ALA A 26 0.41 -6.17 -11.79
CA ALA A 26 -0.22 -7.49 -11.73
C ALA A 26 -0.97 -7.71 -10.41
N PHE A 27 -0.39 -7.28 -9.27
CA PHE A 27 -1.06 -7.34 -7.96
C PHE A 27 -2.30 -6.45 -7.91
N MET A 28 -2.24 -5.23 -8.45
CA MET A 28 -3.38 -4.31 -8.51
C MET A 28 -4.54 -4.87 -9.34
N GLU A 29 -4.25 -5.58 -10.42
CA GLU A 29 -5.29 -6.17 -11.28
C GLU A 29 -5.91 -7.43 -10.66
N SER A 30 -5.10 -8.28 -10.02
CA SER A 30 -5.55 -9.61 -9.59
C SER A 30 -5.95 -9.70 -8.12
N HIS A 31 -5.25 -9.01 -7.21
CA HIS A 31 -5.40 -9.21 -5.76
C HIS A 31 -6.02 -8.00 -5.06
N LEU A 32 -5.75 -6.78 -5.53
CA LEU A 32 -6.26 -5.56 -4.90
C LEU A 32 -7.79 -5.48 -4.86
N PRO A 33 -8.56 -5.91 -5.88
CA PRO A 33 -10.02 -5.90 -5.82
C PRO A 33 -10.55 -6.79 -4.67
N ALA A 34 -10.08 -8.04 -4.59
CA ALA A 34 -10.46 -8.96 -3.53
C ALA A 34 -10.03 -8.46 -2.14
N PHE A 35 -8.87 -7.82 -2.05
CA PHE A 35 -8.40 -7.21 -0.81
C PHE A 35 -9.33 -6.07 -0.33
N LYS A 36 -9.85 -5.24 -1.24
CA LYS A 36 -10.83 -4.19 -0.94
C LYS A 36 -12.16 -4.76 -0.47
N GLU A 37 -12.62 -5.85 -1.09
CA GLU A 37 -13.85 -6.53 -0.70
C GLU A 37 -13.76 -7.16 0.69
N LEU A 38 -12.61 -7.74 1.04
CA LEU A 38 -12.37 -8.34 2.36
C LEU A 38 -12.21 -7.30 3.48
N ASN A 39 -11.86 -6.05 3.15
CA ASN A 39 -11.56 -5.00 4.12
C ASN A 39 -12.33 -3.70 3.79
N PRO A 40 -13.67 -3.69 3.85
CA PRO A 40 -14.47 -2.51 3.51
C PRO A 40 -14.20 -1.32 4.44
N GLN A 41 -13.69 -1.56 5.66
CA GLN A 41 -13.28 -0.50 6.59
C GLN A 41 -11.95 0.19 6.23
N LEU A 42 -11.19 -0.37 5.28
CA LEU A 42 -9.88 0.13 4.87
C LEU A 42 -10.00 0.95 3.58
N GLU A 43 -9.61 2.22 3.62
CA GLU A 43 -9.54 3.03 2.41
C GLU A 43 -8.32 2.60 1.57
N VAL A 44 -8.55 2.04 0.39
CA VAL A 44 -7.47 1.64 -0.52
C VAL A 44 -7.47 2.54 -1.76
N ALA A 45 -6.38 3.30 -1.93
CA ALA A 45 -6.16 4.21 -3.05
C ALA A 45 -4.91 3.82 -3.85
N THR A 46 -4.88 4.21 -5.13
CA THR A 46 -3.74 4.01 -6.01
C THR A 46 -3.21 5.35 -6.51
N GLU A 47 -1.89 5.52 -6.56
CA GLU A 47 -1.23 6.73 -7.04
C GLU A 47 -0.26 6.42 -8.18
N LEU A 48 -0.33 7.18 -9.26
CA LEU A 48 0.67 7.10 -10.32
C LEU A 48 1.87 7.99 -9.96
N ILE A 49 3.05 7.40 -9.86
CA ILE A 49 4.32 8.08 -9.65
C ILE A 49 5.23 7.87 -10.85
N ARG A 50 5.88 8.92 -11.34
CA ARG A 50 6.81 8.86 -12.48
C ARG A 50 8.23 9.16 -12.02
N GLY A 51 9.19 8.38 -12.53
CA GLY A 51 10.61 8.54 -12.19
C GLY A 51 10.97 8.12 -10.77
N GLN A 52 10.10 7.37 -10.08
CA GLN A 52 10.31 6.87 -8.72
C GLN A 52 9.92 5.39 -8.62
N HIS A 53 10.56 4.67 -7.69
CA HIS A 53 10.18 3.28 -7.42
C HIS A 53 8.81 3.20 -6.73
N PRO A 54 7.96 2.23 -7.13
CA PRO A 54 6.66 1.99 -6.51
C PRO A 54 6.81 1.77 -5.00
N HIS A 55 5.82 2.21 -4.23
CA HIS A 55 5.83 2.11 -2.77
C HIS A 55 4.42 2.03 -2.18
N LEU A 56 4.35 1.52 -0.95
CA LEU A 56 3.11 1.36 -0.18
C LEU A 56 3.13 2.31 1.02
N LYS A 57 2.06 3.09 1.23
CA LYS A 57 1.88 3.93 2.43
C LYS A 57 0.65 3.49 3.20
N GLY A 58 0.81 3.21 4.50
CA GLY A 58 -0.29 2.88 5.41
C GLY A 58 -0.50 3.97 6.46
N PHE A 59 -1.75 4.39 6.66
CA PHE A 59 -2.16 5.35 7.70
C PHE A 59 -2.90 4.60 8.80
N TYR A 60 -2.55 4.86 10.06
CA TYR A 60 -3.07 4.13 11.22
C TYR A 60 -3.82 5.06 12.20
N ILE A 61 -4.79 4.53 12.95
CA ILE A 61 -5.63 5.29 13.93
C ILE A 61 -4.78 5.96 15.02
N THR A 62 -3.70 5.31 15.44
CA THR A 62 -2.93 5.75 16.61
C THR A 62 -2.17 7.05 16.34
N VAL A 63 -2.37 8.05 17.20
CA VAL A 63 -1.65 9.35 17.25
C VAL A 63 -0.20 9.23 17.74
N ASN A 64 0.23 8.05 18.18
CA ASN A 64 1.64 7.77 18.38
C ASN A 64 2.25 7.53 17.00
N TYR A 65 2.88 8.57 16.45
CA TYR A 65 3.89 8.38 15.43
C TYR A 65 4.94 7.44 16.03
N TYR A 66 4.82 6.15 15.79
CA TYR A 66 5.96 5.28 15.85
C TYR A 66 6.87 5.75 14.72
N ASP A 67 7.81 6.62 15.04
CA ASP A 67 9.14 6.65 14.43
C ASP A 67 9.86 5.33 14.80
N ALA A 68 9.20 4.19 14.53
CA ALA A 68 9.97 3.08 14.06
C ALA A 68 10.53 3.60 12.73
N PRO A 69 11.87 3.57 12.50
CA PRO A 69 12.33 3.63 11.12
C PRO A 69 11.47 2.59 10.44
N ILE A 70 10.75 2.99 9.38
CA ILE A 70 10.02 2.04 8.57
C ILE A 70 11.03 0.89 8.45
N LYS A 71 10.77 -0.27 9.06
CA LYS A 71 11.23 -1.51 8.46
C LYS A 71 10.50 -1.42 7.16
N ARG A 72 11.18 -0.78 6.21
CA ARG A 72 10.72 -0.38 4.91
C ARG A 72 10.06 -1.64 4.40
N LEU A 73 8.75 -1.71 4.54
CA LEU A 73 7.97 -2.40 3.55
C LEU A 73 7.77 -1.42 2.38
N LEU A 74 8.80 -0.62 2.07
CA LEU A 74 9.31 -0.72 0.72
C LEU A 74 9.74 -2.18 0.51
N LEU A 75 8.81 -2.99 0.03
CA LEU A 75 9.19 -3.75 -1.15
C LEU A 75 9.55 -2.70 -2.21
N SER A 76 10.79 -2.21 -2.14
CA SER A 76 11.46 -1.75 -3.35
C SER A 76 11.56 -3.03 -4.16
N ILE A 77 10.61 -3.23 -5.06
CA ILE A 77 10.74 -4.25 -6.09
C ILE A 77 11.88 -3.72 -6.97
N CYS A 78 13.10 -4.08 -6.59
CA CYS A 78 14.28 -4.06 -7.45
C CYS A 78 14.36 -5.42 -8.13
#